data_AF-A0A4U0YLJ4-F1
#
_entry.id   AF-A0A4U0YLJ4-F1
#
_cell.length_a   1.000
_cell.length_b   1.000
_cell.length_c   1.000
_cell.angle_alpha   90.00
_cell.angle_beta   90.00
_cell.angle_gamma   90.00
#
_symmetry.space_group_name_H-M   'P 1'
#
loop_
_entity.id
_entity.type
_entity.pdbx_description
1 polymer ?
#
loop_
_entity_poly.entity_id
_entity_poly.type
_entity_poly.pdbx_seq_one_letter_code
_entity_poly.pdbx_strand_id
1 'polypeptide(L)'
;GNFVDRAVFRNEGSGPGIGYFISTIVAELVLGILASIIVMWFSRQREFRADAAAAQLTGSGNMIAALERLRAEQGIPVEMPGEMTAFGINGNLKNGLAGLLMTHPPLEQRIAALRAGNYR
;
A
#
# COMPACT_ATOMS: atom_id res chain seq x y z
N GLY A 1 19.89 -26.84 -34.66
CA GLY A 1 18.55 -26.24 -34.81
C GLY A 1 17.50 -27.02 -34.02
N ASN A 2 17.17 -28.24 -34.46
CA ASN A 2 15.96 -28.95 -34.01
C ASN A 2 15.95 -29.58 -32.59
N PHE A 3 17.01 -29.47 -31.79
CA PHE A 3 17.02 -30.09 -30.44
C PHE A 3 16.67 -29.10 -29.33
N VAL A 4 17.04 -27.82 -29.50
CA VAL A 4 16.74 -26.75 -28.53
C VAL A 4 15.25 -26.40 -28.57
N ASP A 5 14.63 -26.39 -29.75
CA ASP A 5 13.19 -26.16 -29.90
C ASP A 5 12.35 -27.26 -29.27
N ARG A 6 12.80 -28.52 -29.29
CA ARG A 6 12.04 -29.65 -28.73
C ARG A 6 12.14 -29.75 -27.19
N ALA A 7 13.24 -29.27 -26.61
CA ALA A 7 13.42 -29.21 -25.16
C ALA A 7 12.73 -28.00 -24.52
N VAL A 8 12.69 -26.86 -25.22
CA VAL A 8 12.05 -25.62 -24.75
C VAL A 8 10.55 -25.59 -25.05
N PHE A 9 10.11 -26.08 -26.21
CA PHE A 9 8.70 -26.05 -26.63
C PHE A 9 8.08 -27.46 -26.65
N ARG A 10 8.11 -28.14 -25.50
CA ARG A 10 7.47 -29.44 -25.27
C ARG A 10 5.94 -29.30 -25.30
N ASN A 11 5.37 -29.10 -26.48
CA ASN A 11 3.94 -29.06 -26.73
C ASN A 11 3.49 -30.40 -27.35
N GLU A 12 3.48 -31.46 -26.54
CA GLU A 12 3.00 -32.80 -26.91
C GLU A 12 1.77 -33.22 -26.08
N GLY A 13 0.96 -32.25 -25.63
CA GLY A 13 -0.30 -32.52 -24.93
C GLY A 13 -1.37 -31.51 -25.34
N SER A 14 -2.61 -31.97 -25.49
CA SER A 14 -3.81 -31.19 -25.80
C SER A 14 -4.25 -30.23 -24.68
N GLY A 15 -3.28 -29.58 -24.00
CA GLY A 15 -3.50 -28.62 -22.91
C GLY A 15 -2.51 -27.47 -23.01
N PRO A 16 -2.73 -26.37 -22.27
CA PRO A 16 -1.84 -25.21 -22.32
C PRO A 16 -0.40 -25.60 -21.95
N GLY A 17 0.56 -25.28 -22.82
CA GLY A 17 1.98 -25.56 -22.57
C GLY A 17 2.58 -24.69 -21.46
N ILE A 18 3.75 -25.07 -20.94
CA ILE A 18 4.42 -24.33 -19.84
C ILE A 18 4.66 -22.85 -20.15
N GLY A 19 4.89 -22.50 -21.43
CA GLY A 19 5.04 -21.10 -21.86
C GLY A 19 3.77 -20.27 -21.65
N TYR A 20 2.59 -20.87 -21.85
CA TYR A 20 1.31 -20.21 -21.54
C TYR A 20 1.23 -19.91 -20.05
N PHE A 21 1.47 -20.90 -19.18
CA PHE A 21 1.42 -20.72 -17.72
C PHE A 21 2.42 -19.67 -17.20
N ILE A 22 3.65 -19.66 -17.73
CA ILE A 22 4.64 -18.64 -17.35
C ILE A 22 4.15 -17.25 -17.76
N SER A 23 3.65 -17.11 -19.00
CA SER A 23 3.17 -15.81 -19.50
C SER A 23 1.96 -15.30 -18.71
N THR A 24 1.04 -16.18 -18.31
CA THR A 24 -0.14 -15.79 -17.52
C THR A 24 0.25 -15.37 -16.11
N ILE A 25 1.13 -16.13 -15.43
CA ILE A 25 1.60 -15.78 -14.08
C ILE A 25 2.31 -14.41 -14.08
N VAL A 26 3.16 -14.16 -15.07
CA VAL A 26 3.86 -12.87 -15.21
C VAL A 26 2.85 -11.75 -15.46
N ALA A 27 1.89 -11.95 -16.36
CA ALA A 27 0.85 -10.95 -16.64
C ALA A 27 0.00 -10.65 -15.39
N GLU A 28 -0.43 -11.68 -14.66
CA GLU A 28 -1.20 -11.53 -13.41
C GLU A 28 -0.42 -10.76 -12.35
N LEU A 29 0.87 -11.05 -12.16
CA LEU A 29 1.71 -10.34 -11.20
C LEU A 29 1.85 -8.86 -11.55
N VAL A 30 2.13 -8.56 -12.82
CA VAL A 30 2.28 -7.18 -13.30
C VAL A 30 0.97 -6.40 -13.16
N LEU A 31 -0.14 -6.98 -13.62
CA LEU A 31 -1.45 -6.35 -13.52
C LEU A 31 -1.88 -6.19 -12.06
N GLY A 32 -1.60 -7.16 -11.20
CA GLY A 32 -1.86 -7.08 -9.76
C GLY A 32 -1.09 -5.94 -9.09
N ILE A 33 0.20 -5.77 -9.40
CA ILE A 33 1.01 -4.65 -8.90
C ILE A 33 0.43 -3.31 -9.39
N LEU A 34 0.13 -3.18 -10.68
CA LEU A 34 -0.46 -1.95 -11.22
C LEU A 34 -1.81 -1.62 -10.59
N ALA A 35 -2.68 -2.61 -10.44
CA ALA A 35 -3.96 -2.45 -9.75
C ALA A 35 -3.78 -2.00 -8.30
N SER A 36 -2.83 -2.60 -7.56
CA SER A 36 -2.54 -2.20 -6.18
C SER A 36 -2.07 -0.75 -6.08
N ILE A 37 -1.23 -0.27 -7.01
CA ILE A 37 -0.76 1.12 -7.02
C ILE A 37 -1.93 2.08 -7.16
N ILE A 38 -2.88 1.79 -8.06
CA ILE A 38 -4.08 2.59 -8.28
C ILE A 38 -4.95 2.62 -7.01
N VAL A 39 -5.18 1.46 -6.39
CA VAL A 39 -5.98 1.35 -5.15
C VAL A 39 -5.32 2.15 -4.02
N MET A 40 -4.01 2.02 -3.84
CA MET A 40 -3.26 2.74 -2.81
C MET A 40 -3.25 4.25 -3.06
N TRP A 41 -3.19 4.69 -4.32
CA TRP A 41 -3.36 6.10 -4.69
C TRP A 41 -4.76 6.62 -4.33
N PHE A 42 -5.82 5.89 -4.69
CA PHE A 42 -7.19 6.29 -4.36
C PHE A 42 -7.43 6.31 -2.84
N SER A 43 -6.87 5.36 -2.09
CA SER A 43 -6.91 5.34 -0.63
C SER A 43 -6.32 6.62 -0.03
N ARG A 44 -5.14 7.04 -0.52
CA ARG A 44 -4.51 8.30 -0.10
C ARG A 44 -5.38 9.51 -0.44
N GLN A 45 -5.95 9.58 -1.64
CA GLN A 45 -6.81 10.69 -2.04
C GLN A 45 -8.07 10.80 -1.18
N ARG A 46 -8.69 9.66 -0.83
CA ARG A 46 -9.85 9.62 0.07
C ARG A 46 -9.51 10.15 1.46
N GLU A 47 -8.32 9.81 1.98
CA GLU A 47 -7.88 10.27 3.30
C GLU A 47 -7.74 11.80 3.36
N PHE A 48 -7.09 12.41 2.35
CA PHE A 48 -6.97 13.87 2.29
C PHE A 48 -8.33 14.57 2.16
N ARG A 49 -9.27 13.97 1.43
CA ARG A 49 -10.65 14.47 1.35
C ARG A 49 -11.40 14.35 2.68
N ALA A 50 -11.14 13.30 3.46
CA ALA A 50 -11.71 13.16 4.79
C ALA A 50 -11.16 14.23 5.75
N ASP A 51 -9.85 14.50 5.70
CA ASP A 51 -9.22 15.58 6.48
C ASP A 51 -9.78 16.95 6.11
N ALA A 52 -9.98 17.20 4.82
CA ALA A 52 -10.59 18.42 4.30
C ALA A 52 -12.01 18.61 4.85
N ALA A 53 -12.85 17.55 4.77
CA ALA A 53 -14.20 17.60 5.27
C ALA A 53 -14.24 17.81 6.79
N ALA A 54 -13.39 17.12 7.55
CA ALA A 54 -13.27 17.31 8.99
C ALA A 54 -12.83 18.73 9.36
N ALA A 55 -11.86 19.29 8.63
CA ALA A 55 -11.40 20.67 8.80
C ALA A 55 -12.48 21.70 8.44
N GLN A 56 -13.34 21.43 7.46
CA GLN A 56 -14.48 22.29 7.13
C GLN A 56 -15.54 22.28 8.25
N LEU A 57 -15.77 21.14 8.88
CA LEU A 57 -16.78 20.99 9.95
C LEU A 57 -16.29 21.48 11.32
N THR A 58 -15.01 21.26 11.64
CA THR A 58 -14.45 21.50 12.98
C THR A 58 -13.43 22.63 13.04
N GLY A 59 -12.95 23.11 11.89
CA GLY A 59 -11.85 24.06 11.78
C GLY A 59 -10.49 23.39 11.57
N SER A 60 -9.70 23.91 10.63
CA SER A 60 -8.40 23.35 10.26
C SER A 60 -7.42 23.26 11.43
N GLY A 61 -7.44 24.22 12.37
CA GLY A 61 -6.60 24.17 13.57
C GLY A 61 -6.92 22.99 14.49
N ASN A 62 -8.20 22.67 14.67
CA ASN A 62 -8.64 21.54 15.48
C ASN A 62 -8.24 20.20 14.84
N MET A 63 -8.38 20.10 13.51
CA MET A 63 -7.94 18.90 12.78
C MET A 63 -6.42 18.71 12.85
N ILE A 64 -5.64 19.79 12.71
CA ILE A 64 -4.18 19.74 12.86
C ILE A 64 -3.80 19.27 14.27
N ALA A 65 -4.41 19.85 15.31
CA ALA A 65 -4.14 19.47 16.69
C ALA A 65 -4.48 17.99 16.97
N ALA A 66 -5.58 17.49 16.37
CA ALA A 66 -5.95 16.08 16.48
C ALA A 66 -4.91 15.15 15.83
N LEU A 67 -4.43 15.48 14.62
CA LEU A 67 -3.39 14.69 13.95
C LEU A 67 -2.04 14.76 14.68
N GLU A 68 -1.69 15.90 15.27
CA GLU A 68 -0.48 16.04 16.08
C GLU A 68 -0.55 15.20 17.36
N ARG A 69 -1.72 15.14 18.00
CA ARG A 69 -1.95 14.25 19.14
C ARG A 69 -1.83 12.78 18.74
N LEU A 70 -2.43 12.36 17.63
CA LEU A 70 -2.29 11.01 17.11
C LEU A 70 -0.84 10.65 16.81
N ARG A 71 -0.05 11.59 16.25
CA ARG A 71 1.38 11.38 16.00
C ARG A 71 2.14 11.13 17.29
N ALA A 72 1.85 11.89 18.34
CA ALA A 72 2.49 11.70 19.65
C ALA A 72 2.21 10.30 20.23
N GLU A 73 1.03 9.74 19.97
CA GLU A 73 0.64 8.41 20.43
C GLU A 73 1.25 7.27 19.57
N GLN A 74 1.60 7.50 18.30
CA GLN A 74 2.20 6.49 17.41
C GLN A 74 3.62 6.04 17.79
N GLY A 75 4.30 6.76 18.69
CA GLY A 75 5.64 6.45 19.19
C GLY A 75 5.66 5.67 20.50
N ILE A 76 4.50 5.41 21.10
CA ILE A 76 4.39 4.65 22.35
C ILE A 76 4.60 3.17 22.00
N PRO A 77 5.56 2.47 22.64
CA PRO A 77 5.71 1.03 22.45
C PRO A 77 4.41 0.35 22.85
N VAL A 78 3.69 -0.17 21.87
CA VAL A 78 2.59 -1.09 22.14
C VAL A 78 3.28 -2.39 22.54
N GLU A 79 3.26 -2.72 23.85
CA GLU A 79 3.65 -4.05 24.31
C GLU A 79 2.66 -5.06 23.72
N MET A 80 2.97 -5.54 22.52
CA MET A 80 2.17 -6.57 21.88
C MET A 80 2.53 -7.93 22.50
N PRO A 81 1.51 -8.71 22.93
CA PRO A 81 1.73 -10.10 23.34
C PRO A 81 2.44 -10.88 22.23
N GLY A 82 3.35 -11.79 22.60
CA GLY A 82 4.14 -12.58 21.65
C GLY A 82 3.32 -13.43 20.68
N GLU A 83 2.03 -13.66 20.95
CA GLU A 83 1.11 -14.32 20.03
C GLU A 83 0.72 -13.43 18.83
N MET A 84 0.68 -12.10 19.01
CA MET A 84 0.32 -11.15 17.94
C MET A 84 1.47 -10.92 16.94
N THR A 85 2.71 -11.07 17.37
CA THR A 85 3.88 -10.97 16.47
C THR A 85 3.96 -12.15 15.51
N ALA A 86 3.46 -13.33 15.89
CA ALA A 86 3.38 -14.51 15.03
C ALA A 86 2.43 -14.33 13.83
N PHE A 87 1.43 -13.43 13.93
CA PHE A 87 0.56 -13.05 12.82
C PHE A 87 1.21 -12.06 11.84
N GLY A 88 2.51 -11.78 11.98
CA GLY A 88 3.22 -10.86 11.10
C GLY A 88 2.94 -9.37 11.38
N ILE A 89 2.29 -9.06 12.50
CA ILE A 89 2.09 -7.68 12.96
C ILE A 89 3.41 -7.22 13.59
N ASN A 90 4.33 -6.71 12.76
CA ASN A 90 5.59 -6.15 13.21
C ASN A 90 5.47 -4.63 13.34
N GLY A 91 5.45 -4.10 14.57
CA GLY A 91 5.39 -2.66 14.86
C GLY A 91 6.58 -1.84 14.32
N ASN A 92 7.67 -2.52 13.91
CA ASN A 92 8.91 -1.91 13.43
C ASN A 92 8.99 -1.77 11.89
N LEU A 93 7.98 -2.20 11.13
CA LEU A 93 8.00 -2.19 9.67
C LEU A 93 7.67 -0.80 9.07
N LYS A 94 8.22 0.28 9.65
CA LYS A 94 7.88 1.66 9.27
C LYS A 94 8.76 2.25 8.16
N ASN A 95 9.86 1.60 7.75
CA ASN A 95 10.84 2.19 6.84
C ASN A 95 11.11 1.32 5.59
N GLY A 96 10.99 1.89 4.38
CA GLY A 96 11.35 1.26 3.10
C GLY A 96 10.19 0.98 2.15
N LEU A 97 10.24 -0.15 1.42
CA LEU A 97 9.18 -0.61 0.50
C LEU A 97 7.80 -0.75 1.17
N ALA A 98 7.75 -0.84 2.51
CA ALA A 98 6.53 -0.79 3.30
C ALA A 98 5.73 0.51 3.09
N GLY A 99 6.38 1.63 2.73
CA GLY A 99 5.69 2.87 2.40
C GLY A 99 4.86 2.81 1.12
N LEU A 100 5.18 1.88 0.22
CA LEU A 100 4.33 1.61 -0.94
C LEU A 100 3.05 0.89 -0.50
N LEU A 101 3.13 -0.02 0.47
CA LEU A 101 2.01 -0.80 1.01
C LEU A 101 1.25 -0.11 2.16
N MET A 102 1.67 1.09 2.58
CA MET A 102 0.95 1.86 3.58
C MET A 102 -0.40 2.29 3.01
N THR A 103 -1.48 1.86 3.68
CA THR A 103 -2.87 2.13 3.29
C THR A 103 -3.27 3.59 3.47
N HIS A 104 -2.51 4.36 4.27
CA HIS A 104 -2.74 5.78 4.55
C HIS A 104 -1.46 6.60 4.38
N PRO A 105 -1.57 7.88 3.97
CA PRO A 105 -0.42 8.78 3.94
C PRO A 105 0.08 9.05 5.37
N PRO A 106 1.39 9.27 5.55
CA PRO A 106 1.94 9.60 6.87
C PRO A 106 1.32 10.88 7.43
N LEU A 107 1.20 10.95 8.76
CA LEU A 107 0.53 12.06 9.47
C LEU A 107 1.16 13.42 9.15
N GLU A 108 2.46 13.44 8.88
CA GLU A 108 3.25 14.59 8.49
C GLU A 108 2.76 15.21 7.19
N GLN A 109 2.47 14.37 6.19
CA GLN A 109 1.95 14.85 4.91
C GLN A 109 0.53 15.40 5.05
N ARG A 110 -0.31 14.77 5.89
CA ARG A 110 -1.67 15.22 6.19
C ARG A 110 -1.68 16.58 6.90
N ILE A 111 -0.86 16.73 7.95
CA ILE A 111 -0.70 17.99 8.67
C ILE A 111 -0.15 19.09 7.75
N ALA A 112 0.84 18.77 6.91
CA ALA A 112 1.38 19.73 5.95
C ALA A 112 0.31 20.19 4.94
N ALA A 113 -0.51 19.28 4.41
CA ALA A 113 -1.60 19.62 3.50
C ALA A 113 -2.64 20.56 4.15
N LEU A 114 -3.01 20.31 5.42
CA LEU A 114 -3.92 21.17 6.17
C LEU A 114 -3.32 22.55 6.43
N ARG A 115 -2.04 22.62 6.83
CA ARG A 115 -1.33 23.89 7.08
C ARG A 115 -1.17 24.73 5.81
N ALA A 116 -0.94 24.09 4.67
CA ALA A 116 -0.80 24.77 3.38
C ALA A 116 -2.13 25.26 2.80
N GLY A 117 -3.28 24.87 3.36
CA GLY A 117 -4.58 25.16 2.76
C GLY A 117 -4.88 24.33 1.50
N ASN A 118 -4.03 23.34 1.19
CA ASN A 118 -4.09 22.53 -0.04
C ASN A 118 -5.03 21.33 0.09
N TYR A 119 -6.08 21.45 0.91
CA TYR A 119 -7.07 20.40 1.15
C TYR A 119 -8.35 20.59 0.30
N ARG A 120 -8.30 21.46 -0.72
CA ARG A 120 -9.41 21.75 -1.64
C ARG A 120 -9.33 20.90 -2.91
#